data_AF-A0A5N8ZD24-F1
#
_entry.id   AF-A0A5N8ZD24-F1
#
_cell.length_a   1.000
_cell.length_b   1.000
_cell.length_c   1.000
_cell.angle_alpha   90.00
_cell.angle_beta   90.00
_cell.angle_gamma   90.00
#
_symmetry.space_group_name_H-M   'P 1'
#
loop_
_entity.id
_entity.type
_entity.pdbx_description
1 polymer ?
#
loop_
_entity_poly.entity_id
_entity_poly.type
_entity_poly.pdbx_seq_one_letter_code
_entity_poly.pdbx_strand_id
1 'polypeptide(L)' 'MASEWQPIGAALSMGLGAVGSGLGIGMLANGALQSLGRNPEARGPIQQSMILAIAFTEAIAIYALVVAILILFVL' A
#
# COMPACT_ATOMS: atom_id res chain seq x y z
N MET A 1 8.85 -16.66 26.63
CA MET A 1 8.46 -15.24 26.78
C MET A 1 8.57 -14.45 25.48
N ALA A 2 9.60 -14.62 24.64
CA ALA A 2 9.68 -13.92 23.34
C ALA A 2 8.58 -14.32 22.32
N SER A 3 7.93 -15.48 22.49
CA SER A 3 6.96 -16.03 21.53
C SER A 3 5.53 -15.47 21.61
N GLU A 4 5.12 -14.89 22.73
CA GLU A 4 3.72 -14.44 22.91
C GLU A 4 3.43 -13.08 22.25
N TRP A 5 4.47 -12.28 22.03
CA TRP A 5 4.35 -10.93 21.47
C TRP A 5 4.53 -10.89 19.95
N GLN A 6 5.10 -11.95 19.35
CA GLN A 6 5.31 -12.06 17.90
C GLN A 6 4.01 -11.84 17.10
N PRO A 7 2.85 -12.45 17.45
CA PRO A 7 1.62 -12.24 16.68
C PRO A 7 1.15 -10.78 16.73
N ILE A 8 1.31 -10.13 17.87
CA ILE A 8 0.93 -8.71 18.05
C ILE A 8 1.85 -7.82 17.22
N GLY A 9 3.17 -8.06 17.25
CA GLY A 9 4.14 -7.31 16.43
C GLY A 9 3.88 -7.45 14.93
N ALA A 10 3.60 -8.67 14.46
CA ALA A 10 3.28 -8.94 13.06
C ALA A 10 1.95 -8.28 12.65
N ALA A 11 0.93 -8.36 13.49
CA ALA A 11 -0.37 -7.73 13.25
C ALA A 11 -0.27 -6.20 13.18
N LEU A 12 0.53 -5.58 14.05
CA LEU A 12 0.77 -4.14 14.03
C LEU A 12 1.55 -3.70 12.78
N SER A 13 2.61 -4.45 12.40
CA SER A 13 3.36 -4.19 11.16
C SER A 13 2.42 -4.21 9.96
N MET A 14 1.65 -5.30 9.80
CA MET A 14 0.70 -5.42 8.69
C MET A 14 -0.41 -4.39 8.73
N GLY A 15 -1.05 -4.22 9.88
CA GLY A 15 -2.20 -3.33 10.02
C GLY A 15 -1.85 -1.89 9.66
N LEU A 16 -0.73 -1.39 10.19
CA LEU A 16 -0.29 -0.02 9.91
C LEU A 16 0.16 0.14 8.45
N GLY A 17 0.90 -0.82 7.90
CA GLY A 17 1.31 -0.80 6.49
C GLY A 17 0.12 -0.85 5.52
N ALA A 18 -0.86 -1.71 5.79
CA ALA A 18 -2.07 -1.84 4.98
C ALA A 18 -2.95 -0.59 5.03
N VAL A 19 -3.11 0.03 6.20
CA VAL A 19 -3.88 1.29 6.33
C VAL A 19 -3.21 2.41 5.55
N GLY A 20 -1.88 2.58 5.69
CA GLY A 20 -1.13 3.60 4.96
C GLY A 20 -1.22 3.42 3.44
N SER A 21 -0.97 2.20 2.96
CA SER A 21 -1.04 1.88 1.52
C SER A 21 -2.47 2.02 0.98
N GLY A 22 -3.47 1.47 1.66
CA GLY A 22 -4.87 1.51 1.23
C GLY A 22 -5.41 2.94 1.12
N LEU A 23 -5.09 3.82 2.09
CA LEU A 23 -5.44 5.22 2.02
C LEU A 23 -4.73 5.93 0.86
N GLY A 24 -3.43 5.69 0.68
CA GLY A 24 -2.66 6.25 -0.42
C GLY A 24 -3.22 5.88 -1.80
N ILE A 25 -3.51 4.59 -2.01
CA ILE A 25 -4.11 4.09 -3.26
C ILE A 25 -5.47 4.73 -3.49
N GLY A 26 -6.31 4.82 -2.46
CA GLY A 26 -7.63 5.46 -2.56
C GLY A 26 -7.54 6.91 -3.00
N MET A 27 -6.61 7.68 -2.44
CA MET A 27 -6.37 9.08 -2.83
C MET A 27 -5.83 9.21 -4.26
N LEU A 28 -4.88 8.36 -4.65
CA LEU A 28 -4.33 8.33 -6.01
C LEU A 28 -5.40 8.01 -7.05
N ALA A 29 -6.20 6.96 -6.81
CA ALA A 29 -7.28 6.56 -7.68
C ALA A 29 -8.35 7.65 -7.79
N ASN A 30 -8.72 8.27 -6.67
CA ASN A 30 -9.68 9.37 -6.67
C ASN A 30 -9.19 10.56 -7.52
N GLY A 31 -7.93 10.98 -7.35
CA GLY A 31 -7.33 12.07 -8.13
C GLY A 31 -7.25 11.75 -9.63
N ALA A 32 -6.88 10.52 -9.98
CA ALA A 32 -6.84 10.06 -11.36
C ALA A 32 -8.22 10.03 -12.01
N LEU A 33 -9.24 9.51 -11.31
CA LEU A 33 -10.62 9.47 -11.81
C LEU A 33 -11.22 10.86 -11.99
N GLN A 34 -10.97 11.78 -11.05
CA GLN A 34 -11.39 13.18 -11.20
C GLN A 34 -10.71 13.87 -12.40
N SER A 35 -9.42 13.59 -12.61
CA SER A 35 -8.67 14.15 -13.75
C SER A 35 -9.18 13.60 -15.07
N LEU A 36 -9.48 12.30 -15.13
CA LEU A 36 -10.03 11.63 -16.31
C LEU A 36 -11.45 12.11 -16.63
N GLY A 37 -12.27 12.36 -15.61
CA GLY A 37 -13.61 12.93 -15.79
C GLY A 37 -13.60 14.33 -16.38
N ARG A 38 -12.55 15.12 -16.11
CA ARG A 38 -12.36 16.46 -16.69
C ARG A 38 -11.75 16.40 -18.10
N ASN A 39 -10.76 15.53 -18.31
CA ASN A 39 -10.02 15.41 -19.57
C ASN A 39 -9.92 13.95 -20.04
N PRO A 40 -10.96 13.41 -20.71
CA PRO A 40 -10.99 12.01 -21.14
C PRO A 40 -9.89 11.64 -22.14
N GLU A 41 -9.45 12.60 -22.97
CA GLU A 41 -8.40 12.41 -23.98
C GLU A 41 -7.02 12.14 -23.35
N ALA A 42 -6.81 12.58 -22.10
CA ALA A 42 -5.56 12.36 -21.35
C ALA A 42 -5.49 11.00 -20.64
N ARG A 43 -6.37 10.04 -20.98
CA ARG A 43 -6.49 8.74 -20.29
C ARG A 43 -5.16 7.99 -20.20
N GLY A 44 -4.42 7.88 -21.29
CA GLY A 44 -3.17 7.13 -21.34
C GLY A 44 -2.14 7.65 -20.32
N PRO A 45 -1.72 8.93 -20.43
CA PRO A 45 -0.77 9.54 -19.49
C PRO A 45 -1.22 9.50 -18.02
N ILE A 46 -2.51 9.77 -17.75
CA ILE A 46 -3.06 9.72 -16.38
C ILE A 46 -2.99 8.31 -15.83
N GLN A 47 -3.41 7.30 -16.60
CA GLN A 47 -3.40 5.91 -16.15
C GLN A 47 -1.98 5.39 -15.93
N GLN A 48 -1.02 5.75 -16.80
CA GLN A 48 0.39 5.40 -16.61
C GLN A 48 0.96 5.97 -15.30
N SER A 49 0.71 7.26 -15.05
CA SER A 49 1.18 7.93 -13.83
C SER A 49 0.52 7.36 -12.58
N MET A 50 -0.78 7.06 -12.65
CA MET A 50 -1.54 6.43 -11.57
C MET A 50 -0.99 5.04 -11.23
N ILE A 51 -0.75 4.19 -12.22
CA ILE A 51 -0.22 2.83 -11.99
C ILE A 51 1.15 2.91 -11.33
N LEU A 52 2.03 3.81 -11.80
CA LEU A 52 3.35 4.00 -11.22
C LEU A 52 3.26 4.45 -9.75
N ALA A 53 2.38 5.40 -9.45
CA ALA A 53 2.16 5.88 -8.09
C ALA A 53 1.60 4.77 -7.18
N ILE A 54 0.62 4.00 -7.66
CA ILE A 54 0.06 2.85 -6.93
C ILE A 54 1.14 1.81 -6.64
N ALA A 55 2.03 1.50 -7.60
CA ALA A 55 3.10 0.55 -7.39
C ALA A 55 4.07 1.00 -6.28
N PHE A 56 4.41 2.28 -6.21
CA PHE A 56 5.23 2.81 -5.12
C PHE A 56 4.49 2.80 -3.77
N THR A 57 3.19 3.08 -3.76
CA THR A 57 2.38 2.97 -2.55
C THR A 57 2.30 1.53 -2.07
N GLU A 58 2.11 0.56 -2.96
CA GLU A 58 2.08 -0.86 -2.60
C GLU A 58 3.41 -1.40 -2.10
N ALA A 59 4.54 -0.85 -2.55
CA ALA A 59 5.85 -1.24 -2.04
C ALA A 59 5.93 -1.09 -0.50
N ILE A 60 5.23 -0.11 0.08
CA ILE A 60 5.19 0.11 1.53
C ILE A 60 4.43 -1.03 2.23
N ALA A 61 3.28 -1.46 1.70
CA ALA A 61 2.55 -2.60 2.24
C ALA A 61 3.32 -3.91 2.08
N ILE A 62 4.05 -4.08 0.97
CA ILE A 62 4.94 -5.23 0.78
C ILE A 62 6.05 -5.25 1.84
N TYR A 63 6.66 -4.10 2.16
CA TYR A 63 7.65 -4.06 3.23
C TYR A 63 7.06 -4.41 4.59
N ALA A 64 5.86 -3.93 4.90
CA ALA A 64 5.14 -4.33 6.12
C ALA A 64 4.86 -5.84 6.17
N LEU A 65 4.53 -6.45 5.02
CA LEU A 65 4.35 -7.90 4.85
C LEU A 65 5.63 -8.68 5.08
N VAL A 66 6.72 -8.23 4.47
CA VAL A 66 8.03 -8.86 4.68
C VAL A 66 8.39 -8.82 6.16
N VAL A 67 8.26 -7.66 6.82
CA VAL A 67 8.56 -7.54 8.26
C VAL A 67 7.66 -8.44 9.11
N ALA A 68 6.36 -8.51 8.82
CA ALA A 68 5.45 -9.38 9.55
C ALA A 68 5.78 -10.87 9.40
N ILE A 69 6.17 -11.30 8.18
CA ILE A 69 6.65 -12.67 7.93
C ILE A 69 7.93 -12.93 8.72
N LEU A 70 8.87 -11.99 8.73
CA LEU A 70 10.11 -12.13 9.51
C LEU A 70 9.83 -12.29 11.01
N ILE A 71 8.89 -11.51 11.57
CA ILE A 71 8.49 -11.59 12.98
C ILE A 71 7.86 -12.95 13.33
N LEU A 72 7.11 -13.57 12.41
CA LEU A 72 6.39 -14.81 12.70
C LEU A 72 7.23 -16.08 12.48
N PHE A 73 8.14 -16.05 11.52
CA PHE A 73 8.78 -17.27 11.02
C PHE A 73 10.30 -17.29 11.13
N VAL A 74 10.94 -16.15 11.44
CA VAL A 74 12.40 -16.04 11.44
C VAL A 74 12.95 -15.53 12.78
N LEU A 75 12.36 -14.45 13.30
CA LEU A 75 12.74 -13.80 14.56
C LEU A 75 11.96 -14.41 15.73
#